data_AF-A0AAV4U784-F1
#
_entry.id   AF-A0AAV4U784-F1
#
_cell.length_a   1.000
_cell.length_b   1.000
_cell.length_c   1.000
_cell.angle_alpha   90.00
_cell.angle_beta   90.00
_cell.angle_gamma   90.00
#
_symmetry.space_group_name_H-M   'P 1'
#
loop_
_entity.id
_entity.type
_entity.pdbx_description
1 polymer ?
#
loop_
_entity_poly.entity_id
_entity_poly.type
_entity_poly.pdbx_seq_one_letter_code
_entity_poly.pdbx_strand_id
1 'polypeptide(L)'
;MVRKLTSKAIFGLWAIVEKDLLIPTTTFCSSGARGTAEAAPEKKFHFAGAALKVLQRATEDIAISSLAVTYDFTKHRNGIELKEEDFKLFHRIYKGSYPYF
;
A
#
# COMPACT_ATOMS: atom_id res chain seq x y z
N MET A 1 9.75 -29.47 20.02
CA MET A 1 10.48 -28.45 20.81
C MET A 1 10.22 -27.08 20.19
N VAL A 2 9.20 -26.35 20.63
CA VAL A 2 8.83 -25.04 20.08
C VAL A 2 9.69 -23.98 20.75
N ARG A 3 10.62 -23.36 20.01
CA ARG A 3 11.45 -22.27 20.53
C ARG A 3 10.56 -21.05 20.79
N LYS A 4 10.39 -20.66 22.06
CA LYS A 4 9.82 -19.38 22.48
C LYS A 4 10.65 -18.26 21.84
N LEU A 5 10.13 -17.63 20.79
CA LEU A 5 10.62 -16.34 20.33
C LEU A 5 10.39 -15.34 21.47
N THR A 6 11.49 -14.82 22.02
CA THR A 6 11.45 -13.85 23.11
C THR A 6 11.05 -12.48 22.56
N SER A 7 10.26 -11.74 23.33
CA SER A 7 9.62 -10.49 22.91
C SER A 7 10.60 -9.45 22.35
N LYS A 8 11.88 -9.46 22.77
CA LYS A 8 12.92 -8.56 22.24
C LYS A 8 13.25 -8.79 20.75
N ALA A 9 13.20 -10.03 20.26
CA ALA A 9 13.42 -10.31 18.84
C ALA A 9 12.25 -9.79 17.97
N ILE A 10 11.04 -9.81 18.52
CA ILE A 10 9.83 -9.26 17.87
C ILE A 10 9.93 -7.73 17.79
N PHE A 11 10.37 -7.06 18.86
CA PHE A 11 10.59 -5.59 18.86
C PHE A 11 11.72 -5.15 17.92
N GLY A 12 12.80 -5.94 17.79
CA GLY A 12 13.89 -5.67 16.85
C GLY A 12 13.45 -5.78 15.39
N LEU A 13 12.63 -6.79 15.04
CA LEU A 13 12.01 -6.89 13.72
C LEU A 13 11.01 -5.74 13.48
N TRP A 14 10.26 -5.35 14.51
CA TRP A 14 9.29 -4.25 14.46
C TRP A 14 9.91 -2.88 14.18
N ALA A 15 11.09 -2.59 14.73
CA ALA A 15 11.81 -1.35 14.48
C ALA A 15 12.48 -1.30 13.09
N ILE A 16 12.72 -2.46 12.48
CA ILE A 16 13.19 -2.56 11.08
C ILE A 16 12.01 -2.31 10.13
N VAL A 17 10.83 -2.86 10.43
CA VAL A 17 9.61 -2.65 9.63
C VAL A 17 9.19 -1.18 9.55
N GLU A 18 9.44 -0.37 10.60
CA GLU A 18 9.15 1.08 10.57
C GLU A 18 10.11 1.91 9.71
N LYS A 19 11.31 1.39 9.37
CA LYS A 19 12.29 2.13 8.56
C LYS A 19 12.08 2.01 7.05
N ASP A 20 11.15 1.15 6.61
CA ASP A 20 10.97 0.79 5.21
C ASP A 20 9.61 1.24 4.62
N LEU A 21 8.86 2.08 5.34
CA LEU A 21 7.60 2.64 4.83
C LEU A 21 7.85 3.96 4.11
N LEU A 22 7.41 4.03 2.85
CA LEU A 22 7.60 5.18 1.97
C LEU A 22 6.59 6.30 2.23
N ILE A 23 5.37 5.94 2.64
CA ILE A 23 4.31 6.90 2.92
C ILE A 23 4.41 7.30 4.40
N PRO A 24 4.35 8.60 4.76
CA PRO A 24 4.27 8.99 6.14
C PRO A 24 3.02 8.39 6.80
N THR A 25 3.18 7.65 7.91
CA THR A 25 2.05 6.97 8.58
C THR A 25 0.92 7.93 8.96
N THR A 26 1.23 9.19 9.30
CA THR A 26 0.21 10.23 9.54
C THR A 26 -0.66 10.53 8.30
N THR A 27 -0.05 10.53 7.12
CA THR A 27 -0.74 10.75 5.83
C THR A 27 -1.56 9.53 5.45
N PHE A 28 -1.03 8.33 5.66
CA PHE A 28 -1.76 7.09 5.44
C PHE A 28 -2.98 6.99 6.34
N CYS A 29 -2.83 7.22 7.65
CA CYS A 29 -3.93 7.15 8.62
C CYS A 29 -5.02 8.19 8.35
N SER A 30 -4.66 9.42 7.99
CA SER A 30 -5.66 10.46 7.67
C SER A 30 -6.44 10.16 6.39
N SER A 31 -5.77 9.62 5.37
CA SER A 31 -6.43 9.19 4.12
C SER A 31 -7.30 7.95 4.34
N GLY A 32 -6.83 6.98 5.11
CA GLY A 32 -7.63 5.81 5.50
C GLY A 32 -8.87 6.20 6.30
N ALA A 33 -8.74 7.12 7.26
CA ALA A 33 -9.87 7.62 8.04
C ALA A 33 -10.95 8.26 7.14
N ARG A 34 -10.54 9.09 6.16
CA ARG A 34 -11.45 9.67 5.16
C ARG A 34 -12.14 8.60 4.33
N GLY A 35 -11.39 7.65 3.76
CA GLY A 35 -11.96 6.56 2.97
C GLY A 35 -12.96 5.69 3.75
N THR A 36 -12.69 5.44 5.04
CA THR A 36 -13.62 4.69 5.90
C THR A 36 -14.88 5.47 6.25
N ALA A 37 -14.76 6.80 6.43
CA ALA A 37 -15.91 7.67 6.67
C ALA A 37 -16.78 7.82 5.42
N GLU A 38 -16.18 7.81 4.22
CA GLU A 38 -16.93 7.81 2.95
C GLU A 38 -17.65 6.46 2.71
N ALA A 39 -16.98 5.34 3.02
CA ALA A 39 -17.52 4.00 2.76
C ALA A 39 -18.61 3.56 3.76
N ALA A 40 -18.55 4.02 5.02
CA ALA A 40 -19.64 3.81 5.98
C ALA A 40 -19.74 5.00 6.97
N PRO A 41 -20.44 6.08 6.58
CA PRO A 41 -20.47 7.33 7.34
C PRO A 41 -21.11 7.20 8.73
N GLU A 42 -22.03 6.25 8.90
CA GLU A 42 -22.67 5.94 10.18
C GLU A 42 -21.83 5.06 11.13
N LYS A 43 -20.66 4.54 10.70
CA LYS A 43 -19.83 3.65 11.52
C LYS A 43 -18.52 4.30 11.94
N LYS A 44 -18.23 4.27 13.23
CA LYS A 44 -16.91 4.60 13.78
C LYS A 44 -16.02 3.37 13.73
N PHE A 45 -15.09 3.35 12.79
CA PHE A 45 -14.05 2.32 12.74
C PHE A 45 -12.86 2.71 13.60
N HIS A 46 -12.41 1.76 14.42
CA HIS A 46 -11.15 1.86 15.15
C HIS A 46 -10.24 0.75 14.67
N PHE A 47 -9.09 1.12 14.11
CA PHE A 47 -8.08 0.15 13.69
C PHE A 47 -7.03 -0.02 14.78
N ALA A 48 -6.67 -1.27 15.07
CA ALA A 48 -5.50 -1.55 15.88
C ALA A 48 -4.25 -1.02 15.15
N GLY A 49 -3.29 -0.44 15.88
CA GLY A 49 -2.08 0.13 15.28
C GLY A 49 -1.27 -0.88 14.45
N ALA A 50 -1.26 -2.16 14.84
CA ALA A 50 -0.64 -3.23 14.06
C ALA A 50 -1.36 -3.49 12.72
N ALA A 51 -2.69 -3.43 12.71
CA ALA A 51 -3.49 -3.61 11.49
C ALA A 51 -3.25 -2.45 10.49
N LEU A 52 -3.15 -1.21 10.99
CA LEU A 52 -2.83 -0.05 10.15
C LEU A 52 -1.48 -0.20 9.45
N LYS A 53 -0.46 -0.68 10.16
CA LYS A 53 0.88 -0.91 9.58
C LYS A 53 0.88 -1.98 8.49
N VAL A 54 0.15 -3.08 8.71
CA VAL A 54 0.00 -4.14 7.69
C VAL A 54 -0.71 -3.60 6.45
N LEU A 55 -1.79 -2.85 6.64
CA LEU A 55 -2.51 -2.21 5.54
C LEU A 55 -1.62 -1.21 4.80
N GLN A 56 -0.88 -0.37 5.52
CA GLN A 56 0.05 0.59 4.92
C GLN A 56 1.09 -0.12 4.06
N ARG A 57 1.71 -1.19 4.57
CA ARG A 57 2.70 -1.94 3.83
C ARG A 57 2.11 -2.57 2.56
N ALA A 58 0.94 -3.20 2.67
CA ALA A 58 0.25 -3.78 1.52
C ALA A 58 -0.09 -2.72 0.47
N THR A 59 -0.53 -1.53 0.89
CA THR A 59 -0.80 -0.41 -0.02
C THR A 59 0.45 0.04 -0.75
N GLU A 60 1.58 0.18 -0.06
CA GLU A 60 2.85 0.55 -0.68
C GLU A 60 3.37 -0.52 -1.65
N ASP A 61 3.32 -1.80 -1.27
CA ASP A 61 3.76 -2.90 -2.14
C ASP A 61 2.90 -2.98 -3.43
N ILE A 62 1.58 -2.75 -3.32
CA ILE A 62 0.69 -2.65 -4.49
C ILE A 62 1.03 -1.44 -5.36
N ALA A 63 1.28 -0.28 -4.75
CA ALA A 63 1.63 0.94 -5.49
C ALA A 63 2.94 0.77 -6.25
N ILE A 64 3.98 0.22 -5.61
CA ILE A 64 5.28 -0.06 -6.24
C ILE A 64 5.12 -1.04 -7.40
N SER A 65 4.38 -2.13 -7.19
CA SER A 65 4.14 -3.14 -8.23
C SER A 65 3.37 -2.55 -9.43
N SER A 66 2.36 -1.73 -9.15
CA SER A 66 1.57 -1.06 -10.19
C SER A 66 2.41 -0.07 -10.99
N LEU A 67 3.29 0.69 -10.31
CA LEU A 67 4.23 1.61 -10.96
C LEU A 67 5.23 0.88 -11.86
N ALA A 68 5.77 -0.26 -11.41
CA ALA A 68 6.70 -1.06 -12.21
C ALA A 68 6.05 -1.54 -13.52
N VAL A 69 4.85 -2.13 -13.43
CA VAL A 69 4.10 -2.59 -14.62
C VAL A 69 3.73 -1.41 -15.53
N THR A 70 3.30 -0.29 -14.94
CA THR A 70 2.96 0.91 -15.72
C THR A 70 4.17 1.44 -16.47
N TYR A 71 5.36 1.41 -15.85
CA TYR A 71 6.60 1.84 -16.48
C TYR A 71 7.05 0.92 -17.61
N ASP A 72 6.70 -0.37 -17.57
CA ASP A 72 6.95 -1.27 -18.70
C ASP A 72 6.13 -0.87 -19.93
N PHE A 73 4.89 -0.36 -19.76
CA PHE A 73 4.14 0.22 -20.88
C PHE A 73 4.84 1.46 -21.47
N THR A 74 5.37 2.33 -20.62
CA THR A 74 6.18 3.48 -21.04
C THR A 74 7.39 3.04 -21.87
N LYS A 75 8.13 2.00 -21.42
CA LYS A 75 9.26 1.45 -22.15
C LYS A 75 8.85 0.84 -23.50
N HIS A 76 7.73 0.12 -23.55
CA HIS A 76 7.25 -0.52 -24.78
C HIS A 76 6.94 0.48 -25.90
N ARG A 77 6.60 1.73 -25.56
CA ARG A 77 6.44 2.84 -26.53
C ARG A 77 7.69 3.71 -26.70
N ASN A 78 8.87 3.23 -26.26
CA ASN A 78 10.15 3.95 -26.26
C ASN A 78 10.14 5.27 -25.47
N GLY A 79 9.26 5.38 -24.47
CA GLY A 79 9.24 6.51 -23.54
C GLY A 79 10.21 6.31 -22.38
N ILE A 80 10.62 7.41 -21.76
CA ILE A 80 11.42 7.42 -20.51
C ILE A 80 10.66 8.02 -19.32
N GLU A 81 9.51 8.63 -19.57
CA GLU A 81 8.68 9.33 -18.60
C GLU A 81 7.28 8.72 -18.54
N LEU A 82 6.83 8.39 -17.31
CA LEU A 82 5.48 7.92 -17.04
C LEU A 82 4.47 8.99 -17.43
N LYS A 83 3.48 8.63 -18.26
CA LYS A 83 2.38 9.52 -18.62
C LYS A 83 1.05 8.98 -18.12
N GLU A 84 0.07 9.86 -18.01
CA GLU A 84 -1.30 9.52 -17.58
C GLU A 84 -1.92 8.40 -18.45
N GLU A 85 -1.60 8.36 -19.75
CA GLU A 85 -2.05 7.32 -20.68
C GLU A 85 -1.52 5.92 -20.31
N ASP A 86 -0.33 5.81 -19.72
CA ASP A 86 0.24 4.54 -19.26
C ASP A 86 -0.58 3.99 -18.08
N PHE A 87 -0.99 4.87 -17.15
CA PHE A 87 -1.89 4.51 -16.05
C PHE A 87 -3.29 4.13 -16.57
N LYS A 88 -3.84 4.89 -17.52
CA LYS A 88 -5.14 4.53 -18.14
C LYS A 88 -5.08 3.15 -18.78
N LEU A 89 -3.98 2.81 -19.44
CA LEU A 89 -3.76 1.48 -20.01
C LEU A 89 -3.66 0.41 -18.92
N PHE A 90 -2.89 0.66 -17.86
CA PHE A 90 -2.82 -0.22 -16.70
C PHE A 90 -4.20 -0.51 -16.11
N HIS A 91 -4.98 0.51 -15.77
CA HIS A 91 -6.34 0.33 -15.25
C HIS A 91 -7.24 -0.40 -16.23
N ARG A 92 -7.12 -0.17 -17.55
CA ARG A 92 -7.92 -0.87 -18.55
C ARG A 92 -7.62 -2.36 -18.60
N ILE A 93 -6.35 -2.75 -18.48
CA ILE A 93 -5.92 -4.15 -18.52
C ILE A 93 -6.24 -4.87 -17.21
N TYR A 94 -6.02 -4.20 -16.07
CA TYR A 94 -6.11 -4.81 -14.74
C TYR A 94 -7.39 -4.46 -13.96
N LYS A 95 -8.41 -3.90 -14.63
CA LYS A 95 -9.69 -3.46 -14.03
C LYS A 95 -10.42 -4.54 -13.20
N GLY A 96 -10.08 -5.81 -13.38
CA GLY A 96 -10.64 -6.94 -12.62
C GLY A 96 -9.74 -7.49 -11.51
N SER A 97 -8.48 -7.07 -11.42
CA SER A 97 -7.50 -7.59 -10.46
C SER A 97 -7.36 -6.70 -9.22
N TYR A 98 -7.74 -5.43 -9.32
CA TYR A 98 -7.74 -4.47 -8.21
C TYR A 98 -9.03 -3.62 -8.24
N PRO A 99 -10.12 -4.07 -7.61
CA PRO A 99 -11.45 -3.44 -7.74
C PRO A 99 -11.59 -2.08 -7.02
N TYR A 100 -10.51 -1.52 -6.46
CA TYR A 100 -10.53 -0.31 -5.64
C TYR A 100 -9.71 0.85 -6.24
N PHE A 101 -9.40 0.77 -7.53
CA PHE A 101 -8.63 1.77 -8.29
C PHE A 101 -9.40 2.29 -9.50
#